data_AF-A0A7S2IA74-F1
#
_entry.id   AF-A0A7S2IA74-F1
#
_cell.length_a   1.000
_cell.length_b   1.000
_cell.length_c   1.000
_cell.angle_alpha   90.00
_cell.angle_beta   90.00
_cell.angle_gamma   90.00
#
_symmetry.space_group_name_H-M   'P 1'
#
loop_
_entity.id
_entity.type
_entity.pdbx_description
1 polymer ?
#
loop_
_entity_poly.entity_id
_entity_poly.type
_entity_poly.pdbx_seq_one_letter_code
_entity_poly.pdbx_strand_id
1 'polypeptide(L)'
;DNGVDMYLWVGRSSDQAATNALFGVPSLENVDMSQVKLQSKGNDHASRLDAVIQSLREDETHTIAPKVTIVCEGDSRLESRFFWHLVEDRASFSGGTYSYAEFMQ
;
A
#
# COMPACT_ATOMS: atom_id res chain seq x y z
N ASP A 1 -4.73 -1.78 -5.62
CA ASP A 1 -6.16 -1.63 -5.35
C ASP A 1 -6.84 -2.89 -5.84
N ASN A 2 -7.64 -3.56 -5.01
CA ASN A 2 -8.38 -4.77 -5.39
C ASN A 2 -9.89 -4.50 -5.55
N GLY A 3 -10.30 -3.22 -5.56
CA GLY A 3 -11.69 -2.77 -5.56
C GLY A 3 -12.28 -2.62 -4.14
N VAL A 4 -11.79 -3.35 -3.15
CA VAL A 4 -12.29 -3.28 -1.76
C VAL A 4 -11.29 -2.60 -0.83
N ASP A 5 -10.02 -2.93 -0.99
CA ASP A 5 -8.89 -2.48 -0.20
C ASP A 5 -7.87 -1.75 -1.07
N MET A 6 -7.39 -0.61 -0.56
CA MET A 6 -6.27 0.12 -1.13
C MET A 6 -5.07 0.00 -0.20
N TYR A 7 -3.95 -0.52 -0.69
CA TYR A 7 -2.71 -0.66 0.05
C TYR A 7 -1.66 0.32 -0.47
N LEU A 8 -0.88 0.90 0.44
CA LEU A 8 0.33 1.64 0.15
C LEU A 8 1.50 0.93 0.82
N TRP A 9 2.31 0.22 0.04
CA TRP A 9 3.50 -0.46 0.55
C TRP A 9 4.69 0.51 0.60
N VAL A 10 5.40 0.53 1.73
CA VAL A 10 6.58 1.37 1.96
C VAL A 10 7.77 0.48 2.32
N GLY A 11 8.79 0.49 1.46
CA GLY A 11 10.02 -0.25 1.68
C GLY A 11 10.87 0.36 2.79
N ARG A 12 11.65 -0.48 3.47
CA ARG A 12 12.55 -0.03 4.53
C ARG A 12 13.59 0.97 4.02
N SER A 13 14.03 0.79 2.78
CA SER A 13 15.01 1.66 2.11
C SER A 13 14.35 2.69 1.19
N SER A 14 13.08 3.05 1.42
CA SER A 14 12.42 4.10 0.66
C SER A 14 13.13 5.45 0.84
N ASP A 15 13.11 6.26 -0.23
CA ASP A 15 13.73 7.59 -0.23
C ASP A 15 13.22 8.48 0.90
N GLN A 16 14.13 9.05 1.67
CA GLN A 16 13.80 9.86 2.85
C GLN A 16 13.05 11.14 2.48
N ALA A 17 13.35 11.75 1.33
CA ALA A 17 12.64 12.95 0.90
C ALA A 17 11.19 12.64 0.53
N ALA A 18 10.94 11.52 -0.16
CA ALA A 18 9.60 11.02 -0.46
C ALA A 18 8.83 10.63 0.82
N THR A 19 9.46 9.91 1.74
CA THR A 19 8.83 9.54 3.03
C THR A 19 8.44 10.78 3.82
N ASN A 20 9.32 11.78 3.90
CA ASN A 20 9.00 13.04 4.58
C ASN A 20 7.89 13.82 3.86
N ALA A 21 7.91 13.85 2.54
CA ALA A 21 6.89 14.52 1.74
C ALA A 21 5.50 13.85 1.86
N LEU A 22 5.44 12.53 2.08
CA LEU A 22 4.17 11.79 2.16
C LEU A 22 3.66 11.62 3.59
N PHE A 23 4.53 11.54 4.58
CA PHE A 23 4.16 11.19 5.96
C PHE A 23 4.59 12.25 7.00
N GLY A 24 5.39 13.25 6.60
CA GLY A 24 5.91 14.29 7.51
C GLY A 24 7.00 13.79 8.47
N VAL A 25 7.53 12.59 8.24
CA VAL A 25 8.60 11.97 9.03
C VAL A 25 9.72 11.47 8.12
N PRO A 26 10.99 11.52 8.55
CA PRO A 26 12.12 11.11 7.72
C PRO A 26 12.26 9.58 7.55
N SER A 27 11.52 8.79 8.33
CA SER A 27 11.48 7.33 8.27
C SER A 27 10.19 6.84 8.96
N LEU A 28 9.70 5.66 8.58
CA LEU A 28 8.61 4.97 9.27
C LEU A 28 9.11 3.90 10.25
N GLU A 29 10.43 3.72 10.38
CA GLU A 29 11.01 2.80 11.36
C GLU A 29 10.70 3.25 12.79
N ASN A 30 10.18 2.33 13.62
CA ASN A 30 9.81 2.57 15.02
C ASN A 30 8.77 3.69 15.22
N VAL A 31 8.02 4.06 14.17
CA VAL A 31 6.92 5.03 14.27
C VAL A 31 5.64 4.30 14.66
N ASP A 32 4.83 4.93 15.51
CA ASP A 32 3.47 4.47 15.79
C ASP A 32 2.58 4.69 14.56
N MET A 33 2.37 3.62 13.80
CA MET A 33 1.55 3.62 12.59
C MET A 33 0.09 4.02 12.82
N SER A 34 -0.41 4.02 14.07
CA SER A 34 -1.75 4.53 14.38
C SER A 34 -1.86 6.05 14.27
N GLN A 35 -0.74 6.76 14.40
CA GLN A 35 -0.65 8.22 14.32
C GLN A 35 -0.22 8.70 12.93
N VAL A 36 0.31 7.81 12.09
CA VAL A 36 0.76 8.16 10.75
C VAL A 36 -0.44 8.46 9.86
N LYS A 37 -0.42 9.61 9.20
CA LYS A 37 -1.41 10.03 8.21
C LYS A 37 -0.70 10.45 6.94
N LEU A 38 -1.32 10.11 5.81
CA LEU A 38 -0.88 10.60 4.51
C LEU A 38 -1.12 12.11 4.42
N GLN A 39 -0.07 12.84 4.03
CA GLN A 39 -0.21 14.20 3.59
C GLN A 39 -0.94 14.20 2.24
N SER A 40 -2.00 15.00 2.13
CA SER A 40 -2.77 15.12 0.90
C SER A 40 -2.38 16.35 0.08
N LYS A 41 -1.71 17.34 0.70
CA LYS A 41 -1.37 18.64 0.10
C LYS A 41 -0.10 19.22 0.74
N GLY A 42 0.43 20.28 0.15
CA GLY A 42 1.56 21.05 0.69
C GLY A 42 2.90 20.77 0.01
N ASN A 43 2.97 19.71 -0.81
CA ASN A 43 4.09 19.42 -1.69
C ASN A 43 3.63 18.63 -2.93
N ASP A 44 4.51 18.48 -3.93
CA ASP A 44 4.20 17.81 -5.20
C ASP A 44 3.85 16.32 -5.01
N HIS A 45 4.65 15.59 -4.22
CA HIS A 45 4.44 14.15 -3.99
C HIS A 45 3.09 13.86 -3.33
N ALA A 46 2.76 14.58 -2.25
CA ALA A 46 1.49 14.48 -1.55
C ALA A 46 0.30 14.78 -2.47
N SER A 47 0.40 15.86 -3.26
CA SER A 47 -0.70 16.27 -4.16
C SER A 47 -0.93 15.27 -5.29
N ARG A 48 0.15 14.71 -5.84
CA ARG A 48 0.07 13.68 -6.90
C ARG A 48 -0.49 12.36 -6.37
N LEU A 49 -0.06 11.93 -5.18
CA LEU A 49 -0.59 10.73 -4.56
C LEU A 49 -2.08 10.90 -4.20
N ASP A 50 -2.48 12.04 -3.65
CA ASP A 50 -3.88 12.34 -3.38
C ASP A 50 -4.71 12.29 -4.67
N ALA A 51 -4.24 12.91 -5.76
CA ALA A 51 -4.92 12.86 -7.05
C ALA A 51 -5.13 11.41 -7.55
N VAL A 52 -4.12 10.54 -7.44
CA VAL A 52 -4.26 9.11 -7.78
C VAL A 52 -5.29 8.44 -6.88
N ILE A 53 -5.23 8.65 -5.57
CA ILE A 53 -6.19 8.07 -4.62
C ILE A 53 -7.62 8.53 -4.92
N GLN A 54 -7.83 9.81 -5.26
CA GLN A 54 -9.15 10.32 -5.64
C GLN A 54 -9.63 9.67 -6.94
N SER A 55 -8.79 9.59 -7.97
CA SER A 55 -9.16 8.94 -9.24
C SER A 55 -9.56 7.47 -9.08
N LEU A 56 -8.91 6.74 -8.17
CA LEU A 56 -9.28 5.35 -7.86
C LEU A 56 -10.58 5.24 -7.07
N ARG A 57 -10.99 6.30 -6.36
CA ARG A 57 -12.27 6.36 -5.62
C ARG A 57 -13.44 6.86 -6.45
N GLU A 58 -13.18 7.51 -7.57
CA GLU A 58 -14.21 7.99 -8.50
C GLU A 58 -14.97 6.84 -9.20
N ASP A 59 -14.54 5.59 -9.02
CA ASP A 59 -15.27 4.43 -9.49
C ASP A 59 -16.60 4.27 -8.72
N GLU A 60 -17.69 4.74 -9.34
CA GLU A 60 -19.07 4.82 -8.81
C GLU A 60 -19.67 3.48 -8.36
N THR A 61 -18.99 2.37 -8.64
CA THR A 61 -19.41 1.02 -8.26
C THR A 61 -19.34 0.76 -6.75
N HIS A 62 -18.61 1.59 -5.99
CA HIS A 62 -18.40 1.38 -4.56
C HIS A 62 -19.27 2.30 -3.70
N THR A 63 -20.18 1.71 -2.90
CA THR A 63 -21.00 2.46 -1.93
C THR A 63 -20.16 3.08 -0.79
N ILE A 64 -18.94 2.58 -0.58
CA ILE A 64 -18.01 3.04 0.46
C ILE A 64 -16.64 3.23 -0.18
N ALA A 65 -16.05 4.42 0.01
CA ALA A 65 -14.70 4.69 -0.49
C ALA A 65 -13.65 3.81 0.22
N PRO A 66 -12.80 3.08 -0.53
CA PRO A 66 -11.78 2.22 0.07
C PRO A 66 -10.79 3.03 0.91
N LYS A 67 -10.50 2.51 2.11
CA LYS A 67 -9.52 3.08 3.03
C LYS A 67 -8.11 2.70 2.58
N VAL A 68 -7.20 3.67 2.58
CA VAL A 68 -5.77 3.41 2.34
C VAL A 68 -5.16 2.81 3.58
N THR A 69 -4.59 1.61 3.44
CA THR A 69 -3.82 0.90 4.47
C THR A 69 -2.35 1.00 4.14
N ILE A 70 -1.58 1.63 5.03
CA ILE A 70 -0.13 1.75 4.89
C ILE A 70 0.51 0.45 5.41
N VAL A 71 1.35 -0.17 4.61
CA VAL A 71 2.06 -1.42 4.91
C VAL A 71 3.55 -1.11 4.88
N CYS A 72 4.23 -1.24 6.01
CA CYS A 72 5.67 -1.03 6.10
C CYS A 72 6.42 -2.36 6.00
N GLU A 73 7.55 -2.36 5.29
CA GLU A 73 8.43 -3.53 5.20
C GLU A 73 8.92 -3.96 6.58
N GLY A 74 8.67 -5.22 6.95
CA GLY A 74 8.94 -5.78 8.27
C GLY A 74 7.72 -5.85 9.21
N ASP A 75 6.58 -5.24 8.88
CA ASP A 75 5.32 -5.50 9.59
C ASP A 75 4.75 -6.85 9.15
N SER A 76 5.17 -7.91 9.84
CA SER A 76 4.85 -9.30 9.48
C SER A 76 3.35 -9.56 9.34
N ARG A 77 2.51 -8.82 10.08
CA ARG A 77 1.06 -9.03 10.07
C ARG A 77 0.44 -8.40 8.82
N LEU A 78 0.76 -7.14 8.53
CA LEU A 78 0.21 -6.43 7.39
C LEU A 78 0.83 -6.90 6.07
N GLU A 79 2.12 -7.23 6.06
CA GLU A 79 2.81 -7.77 4.88
C GLU A 79 2.20 -9.10 4.43
N SER A 80 1.94 -10.03 5.36
CA SER A 80 1.33 -11.32 5.02
C SER A 80 -0.01 -11.13 4.29
N ARG A 81 -0.83 -10.19 4.76
CA ARG A 81 -2.11 -9.88 4.12
C ARG A 81 -1.94 -9.17 2.78
N PHE A 82 -0.98 -8.26 2.67
CA PHE A 82 -0.64 -7.58 1.42
C PHE A 82 -0.17 -8.58 0.36
N PHE A 83 0.75 -9.49 0.70
CA PHE A 83 1.31 -10.49 -0.22
C PHE A 83 0.29 -11.48 -0.76
N TRP A 84 -0.83 -11.73 -0.06
CA TRP A 84 -1.92 -12.53 -0.62
C TRP A 84 -2.56 -11.90 -1.88
N HIS A 85 -2.37 -10.61 -2.09
CA HIS A 85 -2.86 -9.90 -3.28
C HIS A 85 -1.83 -9.86 -4.43
N LEU A 86 -0.60 -10.34 -4.21
CA LEU A 86 0.41 -10.51 -5.25
C LEU A 86 0.24 -11.89 -5.92
N VAL A 87 -0.85 -12.02 -6.67
CA VAL A 87 -1.37 -13.32 -7.15
C VAL A 87 -0.47 -14.07 -8.12
N GLU A 88 0.54 -13.41 -8.69
CA GLU A 88 1.50 -14.04 -9.59
C GLU A 88 2.62 -14.78 -8.84
N ASP A 89 2.84 -14.44 -7.57
CA ASP A 89 3.88 -15.03 -6.73
C ASP A 89 3.36 -16.23 -5.94
N ARG A 90 4.29 -17.06 -5.45
CA ARG A 90 3.95 -18.10 -4.47
C ARG A 90 3.58 -17.44 -3.16
N ALA A 91 2.46 -17.85 -2.59
CA ALA A 91 1.95 -17.29 -1.35
C ALA A 91 1.43 -18.37 -0.41
N SER A 92 1.55 -18.11 0.89
CA SER A 92 1.12 -18.99 1.97
C SER A 92 -0.37 -18.83 2.28
N PHE A 93 -1.23 -19.12 1.29
CA PHE A 93 -2.67 -19.27 1.45
C PHE A 93 -3.22 -20.36 0.53
N SER A 94 -4.43 -20.85 0.83
CA SER A 94 -5.08 -21.91 0.02
C SER A 94 -5.30 -21.44 -1.42
N GLY A 95 -4.62 -22.05 -2.38
CA GLY A 95 -4.67 -21.68 -3.79
C GLY A 95 -3.48 -20.84 -4.29
N GLY A 96 -2.61 -20.36 -3.39
CA GLY A 96 -1.38 -19.62 -3.73
C GLY A 96 -0.13 -20.49 -3.92
N THR A 97 -0.30 -21.82 -4.04
CA THR A 97 0.82 -22.77 -4.01
C THR A 97 1.72 -22.67 -5.24
N TYR A 98 1.20 -22.22 -6.39
CA TYR A 98 1.96 -22.07 -7.63
C TYR A 98 2.05 -20.59 -8.01
N SER A 99 3.22 -20.17 -8.44
CA SER A 99 3.38 -18.90 -9.14
C SER A 99 2.77 -18.98 -10.54
N TYR A 100 2.49 -17.83 -11.14
CA TYR A 100 1.98 -17.77 -12.50
C TYR A 100 2.91 -18.46 -13.50
N ALA A 101 4.23 -18.31 -13.33
CA ALA A 101 5.23 -18.96 -14.17
C ALA A 101 5.19 -20.50 -14.08
N GLU A 102 4.85 -21.06 -12.92
CA GLU A 102 4.72 -22.50 -12.71
C GLU A 102 3.39 -23.04 -13.23
N PHE A 103 2.32 -22.24 -13.16
CA PHE A 103 1.02 -22.61 -13.70
C PHE A 103 1.03 -22.76 -15.25
N MET A 104 1.89 -22.00 -15.93
CA MET A 104 2.00 -21.99 -17.39
C MET A 104 2.92 -23.10 -17.95
N GLN A 105 3.56 -23.90 -17.10
CA GLN A 105 4.40 -25.05 -17.50
C GLN A 105 3.59 -26.34 -17.54
#